data_AF-A0A6P4CBP8-F1
#
_entry.id   AF-A0A6P4CBP8-F1
#
_cell.length_a   1.000
_cell.length_b   1.000
_cell.length_c   1.000
_cell.angle_alpha   90.00
_cell.angle_beta   90.00
_cell.angle_gamma   90.00
#
_symmetry.space_group_name_H-M   'P 1'
#
loop_
_entity.id
_entity.type
_entity.pdbx_description
1 polymer ?
#
loop_
_entity_poly.entity_id
_entity_poly.type
_entity_poly.pdbx_seq_one_letter_code
_entity_poly.pdbx_strand_id
1 'polypeptide(L)'
;MRNLFSQDVIKDYNDRKLADMLFVDGCALLYFMDNVDEQHPEKLTLKLDQLMYIWRDIILLENQLPMELLELLSDKPMSELTKLFFKFLFMCLTRRNQEDSNELKPAHLLDYIRLFHTFGSSLSPQVKPSLLDRSISFMYAMISRLFKKEETLPLSWHRYKNIRDLRNVGIRVEANKTSEWKWSNVSFTSKLFSGKLMLPGIVVDDVAPYFYHNMIAYEMLPDFPNNYEFCSYFSLMDSFIDDAEDVKELRVAGVLQNMLGSDEEVAKLFNELKGVLPAKMFNYSSSVVGYSNKYIQIKEQIDKHYGNKWKTCWLAQLRSTYFNTPWSCIAFLAAVLALLLTSIQTWYTVHPKQNS
;
A
#
# COMPACT_ATOMS: atom_id res chain seq x y z
N MET A 1 23.48 -1.82 -33.89
CA MET A 1 22.75 -1.12 -32.81
C MET A 1 22.11 0.20 -33.25
N ARG A 2 22.77 1.09 -34.02
CA ARG A 2 22.17 2.38 -34.46
C ARG A 2 20.78 2.25 -35.12
N ASN A 3 20.58 1.21 -35.94
CA ASN A 3 19.32 0.95 -36.64
C ASN A 3 18.16 0.51 -35.72
N LEU A 4 18.41 0.28 -34.43
CA LEU A 4 17.38 -0.08 -33.44
C LEU A 4 16.68 1.16 -32.86
N PHE A 5 17.18 2.36 -33.18
CA PHE A 5 16.62 3.64 -32.73
C PHE A 5 16.03 4.41 -33.90
N SER A 6 14.99 5.20 -33.62
CA SER A 6 14.34 6.03 -34.64
C SER A 6 15.27 7.18 -35.06
N GLN A 7 15.32 7.47 -36.36
CA GLN A 7 16.29 8.41 -36.93
C GLN A 7 16.15 9.83 -36.37
N ASP A 8 14.94 10.23 -36.02
CA ASP A 8 14.60 11.52 -35.43
C ASP A 8 15.17 11.72 -34.02
N VAL A 9 15.35 10.64 -33.25
CA VAL A 9 15.95 10.66 -31.90
C VAL A 9 17.47 10.73 -31.96
N ILE A 10 18.07 10.01 -32.91
CA ILE A 10 19.54 9.89 -33.02
C ILE A 10 20.18 10.89 -34.00
N LYS A 11 19.39 11.76 -34.65
CA LYS A 11 19.86 12.69 -35.69
C LYS A 11 21.00 13.60 -35.22
N ASP A 12 20.96 14.01 -33.95
CA ASP A 12 21.93 14.94 -33.36
C ASP A 12 23.15 14.22 -32.74
N TYR A 13 23.14 12.88 -32.75
CA TYR A 13 24.20 12.04 -32.19
C TYR A 13 25.04 11.38 -33.27
N ASN A 14 26.35 11.65 -33.22
CA ASN A 14 27.33 10.87 -33.98
C ASN A 14 27.52 9.49 -33.33
N ASP A 15 28.11 8.54 -34.08
CA ASP A 15 28.23 7.15 -33.63
C ASP A 15 28.99 7.01 -32.31
N ARG A 16 30.03 7.82 -32.10
CA ARG A 16 30.83 7.79 -30.88
C ARG A 16 30.02 8.24 -29.66
N LYS A 17 29.33 9.38 -29.75
CA LYS A 17 28.49 9.90 -28.66
C LYS A 17 27.34 8.94 -28.33
N LEU A 18 26.73 8.34 -29.35
CA LEU A 18 25.68 7.36 -29.16
C LEU A 18 26.22 6.09 -28.48
N ALA A 19 27.40 5.60 -28.89
CA ALA A 19 28.04 4.46 -28.26
C ALA A 19 28.42 4.74 -26.80
N ASP A 20 29.01 5.91 -26.51
CA ASP A 20 29.38 6.31 -25.15
C ASP A 20 28.15 6.37 -24.22
N MET A 21 27.04 6.95 -24.70
CA MET A 21 25.77 7.00 -23.96
C MET A 21 25.23 5.60 -23.66
N LEU A 22 25.09 4.76 -24.70
CA LEU A 22 24.58 3.39 -24.57
C LEU A 22 25.48 2.51 -23.68
N PHE A 23 26.79 2.72 -23.73
CA PHE A 23 27.75 2.02 -22.89
C PHE A 23 27.54 2.37 -21.41
N VAL A 24 27.51 3.68 -21.08
CA VAL A 24 27.33 4.13 -19.69
C VAL A 24 25.98 3.67 -19.14
N ASP A 25 24.90 3.87 -19.88
CA ASP A 25 23.55 3.51 -19.43
C ASP A 25 23.38 1.99 -19.32
N GLY A 26 23.94 1.23 -20.26
CA GLY A 26 23.90 -0.23 -20.25
C GLY A 26 24.70 -0.82 -19.09
N CYS A 27 25.90 -0.31 -18.81
CA CYS A 27 26.69 -0.72 -17.64
C CYS A 27 26.00 -0.34 -16.33
N ALA A 28 25.40 0.85 -16.24
CA ALA A 28 24.66 1.28 -15.07
C ALA A 28 23.46 0.35 -14.79
N LEU A 29 22.66 0.04 -15.83
CA LEU A 29 21.51 -0.87 -15.70
C LEU A 29 21.95 -2.27 -15.25
N LEU A 30 22.99 -2.83 -15.87
CA LEU A 30 23.54 -4.14 -15.48
C LEU A 30 24.03 -4.13 -14.03
N TYR A 31 24.76 -3.09 -13.63
CA TYR A 31 25.23 -2.92 -12.26
C TYR A 31 24.07 -2.86 -11.26
N PHE A 32 23.01 -2.09 -11.57
CA PHE A 32 21.82 -2.05 -10.74
C PHE A 32 21.15 -3.41 -10.65
N MET A 33 20.90 -4.08 -11.78
CA MET A 33 20.26 -5.40 -11.80
C MET A 33 21.03 -6.45 -11.00
N ASP A 34 22.36 -6.44 -11.03
CA ASP A 34 23.20 -7.37 -10.29
C ASP A 34 23.23 -7.10 -8.78
N ASN A 35 23.17 -5.82 -8.39
CA ASN A 35 23.36 -5.41 -7.00
C ASN A 35 22.06 -5.10 -6.26
N VAL A 36 20.91 -5.06 -6.94
CA VAL A 36 19.59 -4.99 -6.29
C VAL A 36 19.37 -6.29 -5.50
N ASP A 37 19.56 -6.19 -4.18
CA ASP A 37 19.36 -7.27 -3.21
C ASP A 37 18.61 -6.76 -1.99
N GLU A 38 17.53 -7.44 -1.65
CA GLU A 38 16.71 -7.17 -0.48
C GLU A 38 17.45 -7.59 0.80
N GLN A 39 18.32 -8.59 0.73
CA GLN A 39 19.05 -9.04 1.91
C GLN A 39 20.30 -8.19 2.17
N HIS A 40 20.80 -7.50 1.13
CA HIS A 40 22.05 -6.75 1.15
C HIS A 40 21.96 -5.38 0.45
N PRO A 41 21.05 -4.49 0.88
CA PRO A 41 20.84 -3.17 0.25
C PRO A 41 22.07 -2.25 0.34
N GLU A 42 23.01 -2.53 1.25
CA GLU A 42 24.24 -1.77 1.45
C GLU A 42 25.14 -1.67 0.20
N LYS A 43 25.04 -2.63 -0.73
CA LYS A 43 25.87 -2.64 -1.94
C LYS A 43 25.59 -1.47 -2.88
N LEU A 44 24.34 -1.01 -2.93
CA LEU A 44 23.95 0.11 -3.77
C LEU A 44 24.05 1.45 -3.06
N THR A 45 24.19 1.47 -1.72
CA THR A 45 24.13 2.70 -0.90
C THR A 45 22.92 3.59 -1.21
N LEU A 46 21.84 2.99 -1.74
CA LEU A 46 20.63 3.69 -2.13
C LEU A 46 19.54 3.49 -1.10
N LYS A 47 18.78 4.55 -0.84
CA LYS A 47 17.49 4.42 -0.14
C LYS A 47 16.39 3.95 -1.08
N LEU A 48 15.31 3.45 -0.47
CA LEU A 48 14.18 2.87 -1.18
C LEU A 48 13.56 3.84 -2.19
N ASP A 49 13.41 5.11 -1.83
CA ASP A 49 12.89 6.16 -2.71
C ASP A 49 13.80 6.40 -3.92
N GLN A 50 15.12 6.44 -3.72
CA GLN A 50 16.09 6.59 -4.82
C GLN A 50 16.04 5.40 -5.77
N LEU A 51 15.97 4.19 -5.21
CA LEU A 51 15.76 2.97 -5.99
C LEU A 51 14.47 3.06 -6.82
N MET A 52 13.41 3.67 -6.29
CA MET A 52 12.14 3.86 -7.01
C MET A 52 12.21 4.88 -8.12
N TYR A 53 12.95 5.97 -7.93
CA TYR A 53 13.21 6.91 -9.03
C TYR A 53 13.98 6.24 -10.16
N ILE A 54 15.02 5.48 -9.83
CA ILE A 54 15.81 4.70 -10.81
C ILE A 54 14.92 3.69 -11.53
N TRP A 55 14.10 2.93 -10.79
CA TRP A 55 13.19 1.95 -11.37
C TRP A 55 12.14 2.58 -12.27
N ARG A 56 11.54 3.70 -11.87
CA ARG A 56 10.59 4.47 -12.68
C ARG A 56 11.26 4.91 -13.98
N ASP A 57 12.44 5.50 -13.89
CA ASP A 57 13.16 6.05 -15.03
C ASP A 57 13.56 4.93 -16.01
N ILE A 58 13.97 3.76 -15.53
CA ILE A 58 14.30 2.57 -16.35
C ILE A 58 13.09 2.00 -17.10
N ILE A 59 11.86 2.19 -16.60
CA ILE A 59 10.62 1.70 -17.23
C ILE A 59 10.06 2.68 -18.26
N LEU A 60 10.53 3.93 -18.28
CA LEU A 60 10.11 4.89 -19.30
C LEU A 60 10.47 4.37 -20.69
N LEU A 61 9.53 4.51 -21.64
CA LEU A 61 9.72 4.04 -23.02
C LEU A 61 10.92 4.70 -23.70
N GLU A 62 11.18 5.97 -23.37
CA GLU A 62 12.31 6.76 -23.86
C GLU A 62 13.67 6.29 -23.34
N ASN A 63 13.70 5.56 -22.21
CA ASN A 63 14.92 5.07 -21.57
C ASN A 63 15.16 3.57 -21.81
N GLN A 64 14.49 2.96 -22.80
CA GLN A 64 14.64 1.54 -23.09
C GLN A 64 15.96 1.25 -23.81
N LEU A 65 16.73 0.34 -23.23
CA LEU A 65 17.94 -0.18 -23.86
C LEU A 65 17.64 -1.51 -24.60
N PRO A 66 18.18 -1.70 -25.82
CA PRO A 66 18.05 -2.96 -26.53
C PRO A 66 18.67 -4.13 -25.75
N MET A 67 18.02 -5.29 -25.73
CA MET A 67 18.57 -6.47 -25.06
C MET A 67 19.88 -6.96 -25.67
N GLU A 68 20.06 -6.77 -26.99
CA GLU A 68 21.32 -7.08 -27.68
C GLU A 68 22.49 -6.25 -27.14
N LEU A 69 22.25 -5.01 -26.71
CA LEU A 69 23.27 -4.17 -26.08
C LEU A 69 23.70 -4.76 -24.73
N LEU A 70 22.73 -5.18 -23.92
CA LEU A 70 23.01 -5.72 -22.59
C LEU A 70 23.67 -7.09 -22.65
N GLU A 71 23.31 -7.90 -23.65
CA GLU A 71 24.00 -9.14 -24.00
C GLU A 71 25.44 -8.89 -24.45
N LEU A 72 25.70 -7.80 -25.19
CA LEU A 72 27.05 -7.43 -25.60
C LEU A 72 27.91 -6.92 -24.42
N LEU A 73 27.31 -6.19 -23.48
CA LEU A 73 28.00 -5.59 -22.33
C LEU A 73 28.18 -6.56 -21.16
N SER A 74 27.45 -7.67 -21.14
CA SER A 74 27.46 -8.65 -20.05
C SER A 74 28.13 -9.95 -20.47
N ASP A 75 28.95 -10.53 -19.60
CA ASP A 75 29.50 -11.88 -19.80
C ASP A 75 28.46 -12.99 -19.53
N LYS A 76 27.21 -12.63 -19.21
CA LYS A 76 26.15 -13.57 -18.79
C LYS A 76 25.29 -14.01 -19.97
N PRO A 77 24.85 -15.29 -20.00
CA PRO A 77 23.91 -15.74 -21.02
C PRO A 77 22.56 -15.04 -20.86
N MET A 78 21.80 -14.95 -21.95
CA MET A 78 20.47 -14.32 -21.99
C MET A 78 19.52 -14.85 -20.91
N SER A 79 19.60 -16.15 -20.55
CA SER A 79 18.79 -16.75 -19.49
C SER A 79 19.09 -16.17 -18.10
N GLU A 80 20.35 -15.89 -17.78
CA GLU A 80 20.76 -15.24 -16.54
C GLU A 80 20.38 -13.76 -16.54
N LEU A 81 20.57 -13.06 -17.66
CA LEU A 81 20.09 -11.67 -17.81
C LEU A 81 18.58 -11.59 -17.56
N THR A 82 17.81 -12.52 -18.12
CA THR A 82 16.36 -12.60 -17.93
C THR A 82 15.98 -12.85 -16.47
N LYS A 83 16.76 -13.66 -15.73
CA LYS A 83 16.57 -13.84 -14.28
C LYS A 83 16.89 -12.58 -13.49
N LEU A 84 17.95 -11.86 -13.85
CA LEU A 84 18.29 -10.57 -13.25
C LEU A 84 17.21 -9.51 -13.53
N PHE A 85 16.66 -9.52 -14.75
CA PHE A 85 15.54 -8.67 -15.12
C PHE A 85 14.31 -8.97 -14.28
N PHE A 86 14.00 -10.24 -14.11
CA PHE A 86 12.95 -10.66 -13.19
C PHE A 86 13.27 -10.21 -11.75
N LYS A 87 14.48 -10.44 -11.26
CA LYS A 87 14.87 -10.01 -9.90
C LYS A 87 14.72 -8.49 -9.73
N PHE A 88 15.13 -7.70 -10.71
CA PHE A 88 15.08 -6.25 -10.71
C PHE A 88 13.64 -5.71 -10.81
N LEU A 89 12.87 -6.19 -11.78
CA LEU A 89 11.47 -5.80 -11.97
C LEU A 89 10.58 -6.18 -10.79
N PHE A 90 10.87 -7.33 -10.20
CA PHE A 90 10.11 -7.88 -9.09
C PHE A 90 10.80 -7.66 -7.74
N MET A 91 11.75 -6.72 -7.68
CA MET A 91 12.34 -6.19 -6.45
C MET A 91 12.76 -7.28 -5.46
N CYS A 92 13.61 -8.19 -5.95
CA CYS A 92 14.22 -9.30 -5.21
C CYS A 92 13.30 -10.49 -4.87
N LEU A 93 12.06 -10.54 -5.36
CA LEU A 93 11.28 -11.77 -5.30
C LEU A 93 11.92 -12.86 -6.18
N THR A 94 12.47 -13.89 -5.54
CA THR A 94 13.08 -15.03 -6.24
C THR A 94 12.02 -15.85 -6.96
N ARG A 95 12.16 -16.03 -8.28
CA ARG A 95 11.43 -17.05 -9.04
C ARG A 95 11.85 -18.44 -8.53
N ARG A 96 10.93 -19.24 -8.01
CA ARG A 96 11.22 -20.67 -7.77
C ARG A 96 11.35 -21.36 -9.12
N ASN A 97 12.46 -22.10 -9.26
CA ASN A 97 12.87 -22.91 -10.41
C ASN A 97 11.70 -23.33 -11.30
N GLN A 98 11.65 -22.75 -12.48
CA GLN A 98 10.92 -23.31 -13.60
C GLN A 98 11.95 -23.47 -14.71
N GLU A 99 12.11 -24.71 -15.18
CA GLU A 99 12.92 -25.01 -16.35
C GLU A 99 12.36 -24.24 -17.54
N ASP A 100 13.25 -23.52 -18.22
CA ASP A 100 12.92 -22.66 -19.35
C ASP A 100 12.36 -23.50 -20.49
N SER A 101 11.22 -23.08 -21.00
CA SER A 101 10.63 -23.64 -22.21
C SER A 101 10.37 -22.48 -23.16
N ASN A 102 11.11 -22.55 -24.27
CA ASN A 102 11.15 -21.67 -25.43
C ASN A 102 11.73 -20.26 -25.20
N GLU A 103 12.86 -20.03 -25.89
CA GLU A 103 13.61 -18.78 -26.02
C GLU A 103 12.76 -17.65 -26.62
N LEU A 104 11.93 -17.01 -25.80
CA LEU A 104 11.43 -15.68 -26.13
C LEU A 104 12.56 -14.68 -25.83
N LYS A 105 13.18 -14.15 -26.89
CA LYS A 105 14.19 -13.09 -26.80
C LYS A 105 13.48 -11.73 -26.78
N PRO A 106 13.32 -11.07 -25.62
CA PRO A 106 12.70 -9.75 -25.57
C PRO A 106 13.57 -8.72 -26.31
N ALA A 107 12.93 -7.73 -26.94
CA ALA A 107 13.66 -6.65 -27.60
C ALA A 107 14.29 -5.66 -26.60
N HIS A 108 13.60 -5.38 -25.49
CA HIS A 108 14.00 -4.48 -24.40
C HIS A 108 13.20 -4.83 -23.13
N LEU A 109 13.45 -4.13 -22.03
CA LEU A 109 12.83 -4.39 -20.72
C LEU A 109 11.28 -4.38 -20.77
N LEU A 110 10.67 -3.34 -21.33
CA LEU A 110 9.20 -3.29 -21.43
C LEU A 110 8.62 -4.42 -22.29
N ASP A 111 9.33 -4.87 -23.32
CA ASP A 111 8.90 -6.03 -24.11
C ASP A 111 8.96 -7.31 -23.28
N TYR A 112 9.99 -7.48 -22.45
CA TYR A 112 10.04 -8.57 -21.47
C TYR A 112 8.83 -8.55 -20.53
N ILE A 113 8.46 -7.39 -19.97
CA ILE A 113 7.25 -7.24 -19.13
C ILE A 113 5.99 -7.63 -19.91
N ARG A 114 5.85 -7.13 -21.15
CA ARG A 114 4.70 -7.43 -22.02
C ARG A 114 4.61 -8.94 -22.28
N LEU A 115 5.71 -9.58 -22.65
CA LEU A 115 5.78 -11.01 -22.93
C LEU A 115 5.44 -11.84 -21.68
N PHE A 116 5.98 -11.44 -20.52
CA PHE A 116 5.67 -12.07 -19.24
C PHE A 116 4.17 -12.08 -18.95
N HIS A 117 3.47 -10.97 -19.20
CA HIS A 117 2.03 -10.85 -18.95
C HIS A 117 1.15 -11.47 -20.03
N THR A 118 1.58 -11.39 -21.29
CA THR A 118 0.79 -11.87 -22.44
C THR A 118 0.84 -13.39 -22.54
N PHE A 119 2.00 -13.98 -22.28
CA PHE A 119 2.22 -15.43 -22.34
C PHE A 119 2.26 -16.06 -20.94
N GLY A 120 1.86 -15.30 -19.92
CA GLY A 120 1.91 -15.68 -18.51
C GLY A 120 1.53 -17.14 -18.31
N SER A 121 2.51 -17.94 -17.88
CA SER A 121 2.32 -19.35 -17.56
C SER A 121 1.66 -20.22 -18.65
N SER A 122 1.99 -20.07 -19.95
CA SER A 122 1.71 -21.15 -20.93
C SER A 122 2.67 -22.35 -20.79
N LEU A 123 3.29 -22.47 -19.63
CA LEU A 123 4.25 -23.48 -19.20
C LEU A 123 3.64 -24.32 -18.04
N SER A 124 2.51 -24.94 -18.37
CA SER A 124 1.89 -26.13 -17.76
C SER A 124 1.17 -26.03 -16.38
N PRO A 125 0.11 -26.85 -16.16
CA PRO A 125 -0.91 -26.67 -15.14
C PRO A 125 -0.56 -27.33 -13.79
N GLN A 126 -1.38 -27.06 -12.78
CA GLN A 126 -1.46 -27.71 -11.45
C GLN A 126 -0.53 -27.14 -10.36
N VAL A 127 -0.76 -25.89 -9.93
CA VAL A 127 -0.32 -25.44 -8.59
C VAL A 127 -1.48 -24.75 -7.89
N LYS A 128 -1.73 -25.14 -6.63
CA LYS A 128 -2.85 -24.62 -5.82
C LYS A 128 -2.79 -23.09 -5.68
N PRO A 129 -3.92 -22.38 -5.87
CA PRO A 129 -3.98 -20.93 -5.85
C PRO A 129 -4.04 -20.43 -4.41
N SER A 130 -2.89 -20.13 -3.79
CA SER A 130 -2.90 -19.43 -2.50
C SER A 130 -1.81 -18.36 -2.31
N LEU A 131 -0.87 -18.21 -3.25
CA LEU A 131 0.15 -17.16 -3.20
C LEU A 131 0.41 -16.47 -4.55
N LEU A 132 0.23 -17.17 -5.68
CA LEU A 132 0.44 -16.62 -7.03
C LEU A 132 -0.58 -15.53 -7.40
N ASP A 133 -1.83 -15.65 -6.92
CA ASP A 133 -2.87 -14.62 -7.10
C ASP A 133 -2.48 -13.29 -6.43
N ARG A 134 -1.70 -13.36 -5.35
CA ARG A 134 -1.34 -12.18 -4.54
C ARG A 134 -0.22 -11.38 -5.20
N SER A 135 0.75 -12.05 -5.82
CA SER A 135 1.85 -11.41 -6.56
C SER A 135 1.40 -10.84 -7.91
N ILE A 136 0.51 -11.53 -8.63
CA ILE A 136 -0.08 -11.01 -9.87
C ILE A 136 -1.01 -9.82 -9.60
N SER A 137 -1.82 -9.87 -8.53
CA SER A 137 -2.66 -8.75 -8.09
C SER A 137 -1.83 -7.54 -7.62
N PHE A 138 -0.73 -7.79 -6.90
CA PHE A 138 0.23 -6.77 -6.49
C PHE A 138 0.87 -6.06 -7.71
N MET A 139 1.27 -6.83 -8.71
CA MET A 139 1.82 -6.30 -9.96
C MET A 139 0.81 -5.53 -10.80
N TYR A 140 -0.41 -6.04 -10.97
CA TYR A 140 -1.46 -5.35 -11.71
C TYR A 140 -1.79 -4.00 -11.06
N ALA A 141 -1.82 -3.95 -9.73
CA ALA A 141 -1.97 -2.71 -8.97
C ALA A 141 -0.77 -1.77 -9.13
N MET A 142 0.45 -2.28 -9.30
CA MET A 142 1.67 -1.48 -9.47
C MET A 142 1.80 -0.89 -10.88
N ILE A 143 1.58 -1.69 -11.92
CA ILE A 143 1.66 -1.26 -13.33
C ILE A 143 0.50 -0.30 -13.66
N SER A 144 -0.71 -0.53 -13.12
CA SER A 144 -1.84 0.39 -13.28
C SER A 144 -1.56 1.80 -12.70
N ARG A 145 -0.61 1.92 -11.76
CA ARG A 145 -0.18 3.22 -11.17
C ARG A 145 0.78 4.00 -12.07
N LEU A 146 1.53 3.33 -12.95
CA LEU A 146 2.54 3.97 -13.79
C LEU A 146 1.95 4.59 -15.07
N PHE A 147 0.84 4.04 -15.57
CA PHE A 147 0.28 4.42 -16.87
C PHE A 147 -0.97 5.32 -16.81
N LYS A 148 -1.46 5.70 -15.62
CA LYS A 148 -2.63 6.58 -15.49
C LYS A 148 -2.25 8.00 -15.06
N LYS A 149 -2.37 8.94 -16.02
CA LYS A 149 -2.46 10.38 -15.79
C LYS A 149 -3.76 10.68 -15.03
N GLU A 150 -3.65 11.51 -13.99
CA GLU A 150 -4.75 12.16 -13.24
C GLU A 150 -6.16 11.60 -13.47
N GLU A 151 -6.60 10.67 -12.62
CA GLU A 151 -7.98 10.59 -12.11
C GLU A 151 -8.10 9.40 -11.14
N THR A 152 -8.24 9.73 -9.85
CA THR A 152 -8.82 8.94 -8.75
C THR A 152 -8.72 7.41 -8.87
N LEU A 153 -7.60 6.84 -8.44
CA LEU A 153 -7.53 5.44 -8.04
C LEU A 153 -6.79 5.35 -6.69
N PRO A 154 -7.49 5.08 -5.57
CA PRO A 154 -6.89 5.06 -4.25
C PRO A 154 -5.93 3.86 -4.13
N LEU A 155 -4.70 4.17 -3.73
CA LEU A 155 -3.71 3.18 -3.33
C LEU A 155 -4.10 2.51 -2.01
N SER A 156 -3.61 1.27 -1.84
CA SER A 156 -3.83 0.34 -0.73
C SER A 156 -5.13 -0.44 -0.83
N TRP A 157 -5.04 -1.77 -0.95
CA TRP A 157 -6.15 -2.67 -0.67
C TRP A 157 -6.37 -2.74 0.84
N HIS A 158 -6.62 -1.60 1.45
CA HIS A 158 -7.40 -1.55 2.66
C HIS A 158 -8.86 -1.52 2.23
N ARG A 159 -9.66 -2.42 2.78
CA ARG A 159 -11.08 -2.50 2.44
C ARG A 159 -11.84 -1.23 2.88
N TYR A 160 -11.26 -0.42 3.75
CA TYR A 160 -11.74 0.90 4.17
C TYR A 160 -11.13 2.01 3.29
N LYS A 161 -11.91 3.05 3.02
CA LYS A 161 -11.46 4.19 2.20
C LYS A 161 -10.86 5.33 3.03
N ASN A 162 -11.48 5.66 4.16
CA ASN A 162 -11.08 6.79 5.01
C ASN A 162 -11.50 6.58 6.47
N ILE A 163 -11.30 7.60 7.30
CA ILE A 163 -11.62 7.54 8.74
C ILE A 163 -13.12 7.34 9.02
N ARG A 164 -13.99 7.87 8.15
CA ARG A 164 -15.46 7.72 8.29
C ARG A 164 -15.90 6.27 8.04
N ASP A 165 -15.24 5.56 7.12
CA ASP A 165 -15.49 4.13 6.91
C ASP A 165 -15.16 3.30 8.15
N LEU A 166 -14.08 3.64 8.85
CA LEU A 166 -13.71 2.98 10.11
C LEU A 166 -14.80 3.18 11.17
N ARG A 167 -15.31 4.41 11.31
CA ARG A 167 -16.43 4.72 12.21
C ARG A 167 -17.69 3.90 11.87
N ASN A 168 -18.02 3.77 10.58
CA ASN A 168 -19.20 3.05 10.10
C ASN A 168 -19.18 1.56 10.45
N VAL A 169 -17.98 0.96 10.59
CA VAL A 169 -17.83 -0.43 11.04
C VAL A 169 -17.59 -0.55 12.55
N GLY A 170 -17.80 0.51 13.33
CA GLY A 170 -17.68 0.47 14.79
C GLY A 170 -16.23 0.53 15.30
N ILE A 171 -15.27 0.98 14.48
CA ILE A 171 -13.94 1.35 14.95
C ILE A 171 -13.99 2.79 15.48
N ARG A 172 -13.65 2.97 16.75
CA ARG A 172 -13.56 4.29 17.39
C ARG A 172 -12.13 4.81 17.32
N VAL A 173 -11.99 6.06 16.96
CA VAL A 173 -10.70 6.76 16.89
C VAL A 173 -10.60 7.66 18.11
N GLU A 174 -9.47 7.60 18.80
CA GLU A 174 -9.23 8.40 20.01
C GLU A 174 -7.79 8.91 20.05
N ALA A 175 -7.61 10.13 20.58
CA ALA A 175 -6.30 10.67 20.87
C ALA A 175 -5.59 9.88 21.97
N ASN A 176 -4.31 9.61 21.77
CA ASN A 176 -3.45 9.03 22.79
C ASN A 176 -3.09 10.08 23.84
N LYS A 177 -3.41 9.77 25.11
CA LYS A 177 -3.27 10.68 26.26
C LYS A 177 -2.05 10.38 27.13
N THR A 178 -1.07 9.64 26.61
CA THR A 178 0.18 9.36 27.32
C THR A 178 0.95 10.65 27.62
N SER A 179 1.68 10.66 28.74
CA SER A 179 2.49 11.81 29.18
C SER A 179 3.64 12.16 28.22
N GLU A 180 4.19 11.16 27.53
CA GLU A 180 5.20 11.36 26.49
C GLU A 180 4.55 11.28 25.11
N TRP A 181 4.74 12.33 24.31
CA TRP A 181 4.27 12.38 22.92
C TRP A 181 5.30 11.76 21.98
N LYS A 182 4.88 10.79 21.16
CA LYS A 182 5.71 10.12 20.14
C LYS A 182 4.87 9.78 18.91
N TRP A 183 5.45 9.89 17.71
CA TRP A 183 4.81 9.44 16.46
C TRP A 183 4.37 7.97 16.53
N SER A 184 5.18 7.17 17.23
CA SER A 184 4.96 5.74 17.43
C SER A 184 3.80 5.43 18.37
N ASN A 185 3.16 6.40 19.03
CA ASN A 185 2.06 6.17 19.97
C ASN A 185 0.72 5.81 19.29
N VAL A 186 0.80 4.97 18.26
CA VAL A 186 -0.33 4.37 17.58
C VAL A 186 -0.56 2.95 18.09
N SER A 187 -1.82 2.60 18.33
CA SER A 187 -2.21 1.23 18.64
C SER A 187 -3.62 0.94 18.16
N PHE A 188 -3.87 -0.31 17.77
CA PHE A 188 -5.20 -0.77 17.43
C PHE A 188 -5.57 -1.95 18.33
N THR A 189 -6.77 -1.90 18.90
CA THR A 189 -7.35 -2.99 19.70
C THR A 189 -8.65 -3.44 19.07
N SER A 190 -8.67 -4.68 18.60
CA SER A 190 -9.88 -5.32 18.07
C SER A 190 -10.62 -6.05 19.19
N LYS A 191 -11.88 -5.71 19.42
CA LYS A 191 -12.85 -6.50 20.17
C LYS A 191 -13.77 -7.26 19.20
N LEU A 192 -14.60 -8.15 19.73
CA LEU A 192 -15.47 -9.01 18.90
C LEU A 192 -16.41 -8.20 17.98
N PHE A 193 -16.84 -7.01 18.42
CA PHE A 193 -17.85 -6.19 17.74
C PHE A 193 -17.47 -4.70 17.62
N SER A 194 -16.26 -4.31 18.02
CA SER A 194 -15.78 -2.93 17.92
C SER A 194 -14.27 -2.91 17.83
N GLY A 195 -13.73 -1.87 17.21
CA GLY A 195 -12.30 -1.59 17.24
C GLY A 195 -12.02 -0.28 17.98
N LYS A 196 -10.81 -0.15 18.49
CA LYS A 196 -10.31 1.11 19.05
C LYS A 196 -8.95 1.41 18.43
N LEU A 197 -8.86 2.53 17.72
CA LEU A 197 -7.66 3.06 17.13
C LEU A 197 -7.20 4.28 17.95
N MET A 198 -6.04 4.15 18.58
CA MET A 198 -5.38 5.25 19.29
C MET A 198 -4.35 5.89 18.38
N LEU A 199 -4.36 7.22 18.24
CA LEU A 199 -3.39 7.99 17.45
C LEU A 199 -2.76 9.09 18.31
N PRO A 200 -1.48 9.44 18.15
CA PRO A 200 -0.92 10.63 18.76
C PRO A 200 -1.63 11.87 18.22
N GLY A 201 -1.92 12.83 19.11
CA GLY A 201 -2.53 14.09 18.74
C GLY A 201 -1.54 14.99 17.98
N ILE A 202 -1.94 15.62 16.88
CA ILE A 202 -1.09 16.55 16.11
C ILE A 202 -1.71 17.94 16.07
N VAL A 203 -0.86 18.95 16.08
CA VAL A 203 -1.25 20.35 15.83
C VAL A 203 -0.80 20.68 14.41
N VAL A 204 -1.73 21.18 13.60
CA VAL A 204 -1.47 21.61 12.22
C VAL A 204 -1.66 23.12 12.19
N ASP A 205 -0.56 23.85 12.30
CA ASP A 205 -0.47 25.31 12.24
C ASP A 205 0.18 25.77 10.93
N ASP A 206 0.47 27.06 10.80
CA ASP A 206 1.13 27.68 9.65
C ASP A 206 2.59 27.18 9.43
N VAL A 207 3.21 26.60 10.45
CA VAL A 207 4.55 26.00 10.38
C VAL A 207 4.51 24.56 9.86
N ALA A 208 3.41 23.84 10.13
CA ALA A 208 3.23 22.43 9.80
C ALA A 208 3.57 22.06 8.34
N PRO A 209 3.14 22.81 7.29
CA PRO A 209 3.50 22.48 5.92
C PRO A 209 5.01 22.39 5.70
N TYR A 210 5.77 23.38 6.18
CA TYR A 210 7.23 23.42 6.02
C TYR A 210 7.90 22.32 6.84
N PHE A 211 7.47 22.15 8.09
CA PHE A 211 8.01 21.12 8.96
C PHE A 211 7.78 19.72 8.40
N TYR A 212 6.58 19.41 7.92
CA TYR A 212 6.25 18.08 7.42
C TYR A 212 7.03 17.73 6.14
N HIS A 213 7.13 18.65 5.17
CA HIS A 213 7.93 18.41 3.96
C HIS A 213 9.42 18.22 4.29
N ASN A 214 9.97 19.04 5.18
CA ASN A 214 11.37 18.92 5.57
C ASN A 214 11.66 17.64 6.34
N MET A 215 10.75 17.19 7.21
CA MET A 215 10.89 15.93 7.92
C MET A 215 10.84 14.72 6.98
N ILE A 216 9.94 14.72 5.98
CA ILE A 216 9.92 13.69 4.95
C ILE A 216 11.25 13.68 4.17
N ALA A 217 11.70 14.84 3.70
CA ALA A 217 12.97 14.95 2.98
C ALA A 217 14.16 14.49 3.83
N TYR A 218 14.17 14.84 5.12
CA TYR A 218 15.22 14.45 6.05
C TYR A 218 15.26 12.93 6.28
N GLU A 219 14.10 12.28 6.42
CA GLU A 219 14.04 10.81 6.50
C GLU A 219 14.46 10.12 5.19
N MET A 220 14.36 10.78 4.05
CA MET A 220 14.78 10.27 2.74
C MET A 220 16.29 10.46 2.45
N LEU A 221 17.07 11.12 3.30
CA LEU A 221 18.50 11.35 3.05
C LEU A 221 19.32 10.05 3.14
N PRO A 222 20.11 9.64 2.12
CA PRO A 222 20.79 8.33 2.09
C PRO A 222 21.67 8.05 3.31
N ASP A 223 22.37 9.07 3.81
CA ASP A 223 23.32 8.94 4.92
C ASP A 223 22.66 8.94 6.31
N PHE A 224 21.33 9.07 6.39
CA PHE A 224 20.60 9.12 7.66
C PHE A 224 19.92 7.78 7.96
N PRO A 225 20.50 6.92 8.82
CA PRO A 225 19.89 5.65 9.21
C PRO A 225 18.68 5.92 10.09
N ASN A 226 17.49 5.59 9.59
CA ASN A 226 16.23 5.73 10.31
C ASN A 226 15.26 4.60 9.95
N ASN A 227 14.16 4.50 10.70
CA ASN A 227 13.10 3.52 10.50
C ASN A 227 11.85 4.10 9.80
N TYR A 228 11.99 5.27 9.16
CA TYR A 228 10.93 6.03 8.49
C TYR A 228 9.70 6.26 9.37
N GLU A 229 9.89 6.52 10.67
CA GLU A 229 8.79 6.65 11.63
C GLU A 229 7.84 7.79 11.26
N PHE A 230 8.39 8.94 10.84
CA PHE A 230 7.61 10.10 10.43
C PHE A 230 6.82 9.79 9.15
N CYS A 231 7.49 9.29 8.10
CA CYS A 231 6.84 8.87 6.87
C CYS A 231 5.78 7.79 7.12
N SER A 232 6.02 6.88 8.06
CA SER A 232 5.09 5.81 8.45
C SER A 232 3.82 6.33 9.10
N TYR A 233 3.95 7.31 9.98
CA TYR A 233 2.81 7.98 10.57
C TYR A 233 2.00 8.73 9.50
N PHE A 234 2.64 9.53 8.65
CA PHE A 234 1.93 10.28 7.61
C PHE A 234 1.32 9.39 6.53
N SER A 235 1.93 8.24 6.21
CA SER A 235 1.32 7.20 5.37
C SER A 235 0.09 6.55 6.00
N LEU A 236 0.05 6.45 7.34
CA LEU A 236 -1.16 6.03 8.05
C LEU A 236 -2.22 7.14 8.00
N MET A 237 -1.85 8.40 8.23
CA MET A 237 -2.78 9.52 8.20
C MET A 237 -3.37 9.77 6.80
N ASP A 238 -2.59 9.61 5.72
CA ASP A 238 -3.08 9.67 4.34
C ASP A 238 -4.15 8.59 4.05
N SER A 239 -4.09 7.43 4.72
CA SER A 239 -5.16 6.42 4.59
C SER A 239 -6.46 6.78 5.33
N PHE A 240 -6.46 7.88 6.08
CA PHE A 240 -7.58 8.33 6.88
C PHE A 240 -8.21 9.63 6.36
N ILE A 241 -7.41 10.50 5.73
CA ILE A 241 -7.80 11.85 5.31
C ILE A 241 -7.85 11.93 3.79
N ASP A 242 -9.04 11.94 3.21
CA ASP A 242 -9.25 12.27 1.79
C ASP A 242 -9.78 13.70 1.63
N ASP A 243 -10.73 14.11 2.49
CA ASP A 243 -11.42 15.41 2.43
C ASP A 243 -11.53 16.12 3.80
N ALA A 244 -12.12 17.32 3.80
CA ALA A 244 -12.30 18.14 5.00
C ALA A 244 -13.20 17.49 6.08
N GLU A 245 -14.16 16.65 5.70
CA GLU A 245 -14.99 15.95 6.68
C GLU A 245 -14.18 14.85 7.38
N ASP A 246 -13.20 14.23 6.72
CA ASP A 246 -12.26 13.31 7.40
C ASP A 246 -11.39 14.04 8.44
N VAL A 247 -10.91 15.25 8.10
CA VAL A 247 -10.17 16.10 9.05
C VAL A 247 -11.03 16.42 10.27
N LYS A 248 -12.29 16.80 10.05
CA LYS A 248 -13.24 17.09 11.11
C LYS A 248 -13.49 15.89 12.03
N GLU A 249 -13.59 14.68 11.51
CA GLU A 249 -13.69 13.47 12.36
C GLU A 249 -12.47 13.31 13.28
N LEU A 250 -11.25 13.54 12.75
CA LEU A 250 -10.02 13.48 13.54
C LEU A 250 -9.95 14.59 14.59
N ARG A 251 -10.49 15.78 14.28
CA ARG A 251 -10.65 16.88 15.25
C ARG A 251 -11.60 16.52 16.37
N VAL A 252 -12.77 15.96 16.05
CA VAL A 252 -13.75 15.51 17.05
C VAL A 252 -13.18 14.39 17.92
N ALA A 253 -12.35 13.52 17.36
CA ALA A 253 -11.61 12.48 18.10
C ALA A 253 -10.47 13.03 18.98
N GLY A 254 -10.14 14.31 18.88
CA GLY A 254 -9.04 14.98 19.57
C GLY A 254 -7.65 14.62 19.02
N VAL A 255 -7.58 13.93 17.88
CA VAL A 255 -6.33 13.51 17.23
C VAL A 255 -5.70 14.65 16.44
N LEU A 256 -6.52 15.56 15.90
CA LEU A 256 -6.03 16.67 15.10
C LEU A 256 -6.51 17.98 15.69
N GLN A 257 -5.60 18.93 15.90
CA GLN A 257 -5.91 20.31 16.24
C GLN A 257 -5.57 21.19 15.04
N ASN A 258 -6.61 21.76 14.43
CA ASN A 258 -6.45 22.66 13.29
C ASN A 258 -6.19 24.09 13.78
N MET A 259 -5.02 24.62 13.43
CA MET A 259 -4.60 26.02 13.59
C MET A 259 -4.14 26.65 12.27
N LEU A 260 -4.16 25.89 11.17
CA LEU A 260 -3.72 26.34 9.84
C LEU A 260 -4.76 27.25 9.19
N GLY A 261 -6.05 27.01 9.49
CA GLY A 261 -7.17 27.78 8.97
C GLY A 261 -8.42 26.92 8.89
N SER A 262 -8.75 26.43 7.69
CA SER A 262 -9.92 25.59 7.43
C SER A 262 -9.59 24.09 7.40
N ASP A 263 -10.61 23.23 7.52
CA ASP A 263 -10.40 21.78 7.44
C ASP A 263 -10.04 21.35 6.00
N GLU A 264 -10.48 22.11 5.00
CA GLU A 264 -10.11 21.94 3.59
C GLU A 264 -8.61 22.19 3.36
N GLU A 265 -8.03 23.21 4.01
CA GLU A 265 -6.60 23.51 3.90
C GLU A 265 -5.75 22.40 4.50
N VAL A 266 -6.18 21.84 5.64
CA VAL A 266 -5.53 20.66 6.23
C VAL A 266 -5.65 19.45 5.31
N ALA A 267 -6.84 19.16 4.76
CA ALA A 267 -7.02 18.05 3.84
C ALA A 267 -6.15 18.21 2.59
N LYS A 268 -6.04 19.44 2.06
CA LYS A 268 -5.16 19.77 0.93
C LYS A 268 -3.70 19.50 1.26
N LEU A 269 -3.22 19.93 2.44
CA LEU A 269 -1.85 19.66 2.90
C LEU A 269 -1.56 18.15 2.94
N PHE A 270 -2.44 17.33 3.52
CA PHE A 270 -2.23 15.88 3.57
C PHE A 270 -2.23 15.24 2.17
N ASN A 271 -3.11 15.71 1.27
CA ASN A 271 -3.14 15.28 -0.12
C ASN A 271 -1.89 15.71 -0.92
N GLU A 272 -1.27 16.85 -0.60
CA GLU A 272 0.01 17.26 -1.16
C GLU A 272 1.16 16.39 -0.63
N LEU A 273 1.20 16.14 0.69
CA LEU A 273 2.19 15.28 1.33
C LEU A 273 2.14 13.84 0.79
N LYS A 274 0.95 13.32 0.48
CA LYS A 274 0.75 12.04 -0.21
C LYS A 274 1.57 11.91 -1.49
N GLY A 275 1.79 13.02 -2.21
CA GLY A 275 2.58 13.04 -3.44
C GLY A 275 4.06 12.73 -3.20
N VAL A 276 4.59 13.13 -2.04
CA VAL A 276 6.02 13.05 -1.71
C VAL A 276 6.37 11.92 -0.73
N LEU A 277 5.38 11.26 -0.12
CA LEU A 277 5.63 10.12 0.76
C LEU A 277 6.20 8.91 -0.02
N PRO A 278 7.12 8.12 0.59
CA PRO A 278 7.70 6.94 -0.06
C PRO A 278 6.70 5.77 -0.23
N ALA A 279 5.45 5.96 0.21
CA ALA A 279 4.44 4.92 0.50
C ALA A 279 3.85 4.20 -0.71
N LYS A 280 4.03 4.73 -1.93
CA LYS A 280 3.22 4.27 -3.07
C LYS A 280 3.68 2.95 -3.69
N MET A 281 4.83 2.41 -3.29
CA MET A 281 5.45 1.33 -4.08
C MET A 281 5.56 -0.03 -3.38
N PHE A 282 5.73 -0.08 -2.05
CA PHE A 282 5.91 -1.36 -1.35
C PHE A 282 5.08 -1.46 -0.11
N ASN A 283 4.09 -2.34 -0.18
CA ASN A 283 3.39 -2.79 1.01
C ASN A 283 2.99 -4.24 0.78
N TYR A 284 3.92 -5.16 0.98
CA TYR A 284 3.69 -6.49 1.53
C TYR A 284 4.98 -7.32 1.48
N SER A 285 5.45 -7.77 2.65
CA SER A 285 6.29 -8.97 2.83
C SER A 285 7.83 -8.85 2.82
N SER A 286 8.43 -7.66 2.84
CA SER A 286 9.89 -7.53 2.88
C SER A 286 10.37 -6.85 4.18
N SER A 287 11.45 -7.33 4.78
CA SER A 287 12.17 -6.63 5.86
C SER A 287 12.91 -5.35 5.39
N VAL A 288 12.81 -5.02 4.10
CA VAL A 288 13.40 -3.84 3.42
C VAL A 288 12.36 -2.73 3.20
N VAL A 289 11.15 -2.93 3.72
CA VAL A 289 10.11 -1.91 3.59
C VAL A 289 10.55 -0.65 4.33
N GLY A 290 10.51 0.50 3.64
CA GLY A 290 10.77 1.84 4.17
C GLY A 290 9.66 2.33 5.13
N TYR A 291 9.16 1.42 5.98
CA TYR A 291 8.14 1.68 6.99
C TYR A 291 8.44 0.89 8.25
N SER A 292 8.15 1.50 9.38
CA SER A 292 8.17 0.84 10.67
C SER A 292 7.13 -0.30 10.68
N ASN A 293 7.59 -1.53 10.93
CA ASN A 293 6.78 -2.77 10.98
C ASN A 293 5.49 -2.62 11.80
N LYS A 294 5.52 -1.74 12.81
CA LYS A 294 4.39 -1.40 13.65
C LYS A 294 3.20 -0.87 12.85
N TYR A 295 3.41 0.07 11.93
CA TYR A 295 2.32 0.69 11.15
C TYR A 295 1.73 -0.28 10.13
N ILE A 296 2.58 -1.13 9.55
CA ILE A 296 2.13 -2.23 8.67
C ILE A 296 1.20 -3.14 9.45
N GLN A 297 1.61 -3.61 10.63
CA GLN A 297 0.78 -4.44 11.49
C GLN A 297 -0.53 -3.77 11.89
N ILE A 298 -0.52 -2.47 12.20
CA ILE A 298 -1.73 -1.71 12.51
C ILE A 298 -2.68 -1.70 11.31
N LYS A 299 -2.18 -1.39 10.11
CA LYS A 299 -2.98 -1.38 8.88
C LYS A 299 -3.58 -2.76 8.59
N GLU A 300 -2.81 -3.84 8.77
CA GLU A 300 -3.30 -5.22 8.63
C GLU A 300 -4.37 -5.58 9.67
N GLN A 301 -4.20 -5.17 10.92
CA GLN A 301 -5.18 -5.43 11.97
C GLN A 301 -6.50 -4.70 11.71
N ILE A 302 -6.43 -3.44 11.24
CA ILE A 302 -7.61 -2.66 10.83
C ILE A 302 -8.29 -3.35 9.66
N ASP A 303 -7.54 -3.74 8.61
CA ASP A 303 -8.11 -4.40 7.43
C ASP A 303 -8.75 -5.76 7.78
N LYS A 304 -8.11 -6.55 8.63
CA LYS A 304 -8.66 -7.83 9.13
C LYS A 304 -9.95 -7.60 9.93
N HIS A 305 -10.01 -6.56 10.74
CA HIS A 305 -11.22 -6.21 11.49
C HIS A 305 -12.34 -5.77 10.55
N TYR A 306 -12.03 -4.89 9.61
CA TYR A 306 -12.96 -4.40 8.59
C TYR A 306 -13.47 -5.53 7.68
N GLY A 307 -12.60 -6.47 7.33
CA GLY A 307 -12.89 -7.58 6.44
C GLY A 307 -13.84 -8.63 7.02
N ASN A 308 -13.96 -8.72 8.35
CA ASN A 308 -14.90 -9.58 9.05
C ASN A 308 -16.31 -8.98 9.10
N LYS A 309 -16.84 -8.62 7.92
CA LYS A 309 -18.11 -7.87 7.72
C LYS A 309 -19.30 -8.41 8.52
N TRP A 310 -19.39 -9.73 8.71
CA TRP A 310 -20.47 -10.37 9.48
C TRP A 310 -20.51 -9.97 10.96
N LYS A 311 -19.36 -9.73 11.59
CA LYS A 311 -19.28 -9.41 13.03
C LYS A 311 -19.54 -7.93 13.31
N THR A 312 -19.06 -7.05 12.45
CA THR A 312 -19.03 -5.61 12.72
C THR A 312 -20.11 -4.82 11.99
N CYS A 313 -20.46 -5.20 10.75
CA CYS A 313 -21.43 -4.45 9.95
C CYS A 313 -22.88 -4.66 10.44
N TRP A 314 -23.27 -5.91 10.74
CA TRP A 314 -24.64 -6.21 11.18
C TRP A 314 -24.99 -5.47 12.48
N LEU A 315 -24.06 -5.40 13.44
CA LEU A 315 -24.29 -4.69 14.70
C LEU A 315 -24.14 -3.17 14.59
N ALA A 316 -23.21 -2.67 13.76
CA ALA A 316 -23.12 -1.23 13.51
C ALA A 316 -24.40 -0.72 12.83
N GLN A 317 -24.90 -1.46 11.83
CA GLN A 317 -26.19 -1.19 11.18
C GLN A 317 -27.37 -1.37 12.14
N LEU A 318 -27.39 -2.43 12.95
CA LEU A 318 -28.46 -2.58 13.95
C LEU A 318 -28.45 -1.44 14.96
N ARG A 319 -27.26 -1.01 15.40
CA ARG A 319 -27.12 0.11 16.32
C ARG A 319 -27.58 1.42 15.68
N SER A 320 -27.13 1.72 14.47
CA SER A 320 -27.51 2.95 13.78
C SER A 320 -28.99 2.98 13.40
N THR A 321 -29.58 1.85 13.04
CA THR A 321 -30.95 1.80 12.51
C THR A 321 -31.99 1.56 13.60
N TYR A 322 -31.68 0.71 14.59
CA TYR A 322 -32.64 0.29 15.62
C TYR A 322 -32.31 0.76 17.04
N PHE A 323 -31.10 1.24 17.32
CA PHE A 323 -30.73 1.70 18.67
C PHE A 323 -30.24 3.15 18.71
N ASN A 324 -30.53 3.92 17.67
CA ASN A 324 -30.24 5.36 17.64
C ASN A 324 -31.25 6.19 18.45
N THR A 325 -32.41 5.63 18.80
CA THR A 325 -33.37 6.28 19.70
C THR A 325 -33.59 5.44 20.96
N PRO A 326 -33.72 6.07 22.14
CA PRO A 326 -34.05 5.35 23.38
C PRO A 326 -35.34 4.53 23.25
N TRP A 327 -36.31 5.02 22.48
CA TRP A 327 -37.59 4.36 22.26
C TRP A 327 -37.47 3.04 21.50
N SER A 328 -36.62 2.97 20.49
CA SER A 328 -36.40 1.73 19.73
C SER A 328 -35.71 0.65 20.58
N CYS A 329 -34.81 1.04 21.51
CA CYS A 329 -34.28 0.13 22.54
C CYS A 329 -35.39 -0.46 23.42
N ILE A 330 -36.28 0.40 23.94
CA ILE A 330 -37.37 -0.01 24.83
C ILE A 330 -38.35 -0.92 24.10
N ALA A 331 -38.73 -0.58 22.86
CA ALA A 331 -39.61 -1.40 22.04
C ALA A 331 -39.03 -2.78 21.75
N PHE A 332 -37.72 -2.86 21.46
CA PHE A 332 -37.04 -4.13 21.26
C PHE A 332 -37.04 -4.99 22.53
N LEU A 333 -36.72 -4.40 23.69
CA LEU A 333 -36.75 -5.10 24.98
C LEU A 333 -38.17 -5.60 25.32
N ALA A 334 -39.19 -4.78 25.09
CA ALA A 334 -40.58 -5.14 25.30
C ALA A 334 -41.01 -6.32 24.40
N ALA A 335 -40.61 -6.31 23.13
CA ALA A 335 -40.89 -7.40 22.20
C ALA A 335 -40.20 -8.72 22.62
N VAL A 336 -38.94 -8.67 23.07
CA VAL A 336 -38.22 -9.84 23.59
C VAL A 336 -38.90 -10.39 24.85
N LEU A 337 -39.29 -9.51 25.78
CA LEU A 337 -40.05 -9.90 26.98
C LEU A 337 -41.39 -10.56 26.62
N ALA A 338 -42.13 -9.99 25.66
CA ALA A 338 -43.38 -10.56 25.20
C ALA A 338 -43.19 -11.95 24.57
N LEU A 339 -42.12 -12.16 23.79
CA LEU A 339 -41.77 -13.46 23.21
C LEU A 339 -41.39 -14.50 24.28
N LEU A 340 -40.65 -14.10 25.31
CA LEU A 340 -40.30 -14.97 26.43
C LEU A 340 -41.56 -15.38 27.23
N LEU A 341 -42.43 -14.42 27.51
CA LEU A 341 -43.70 -14.67 28.20
C LEU A 341 -44.61 -15.60 27.39
N THR A 342 -44.75 -15.38 26.09
CA THR A 342 -45.53 -16.28 25.22
C THR A 342 -44.91 -17.66 25.14
N SER A 343 -43.58 -17.79 25.07
CA SER A 343 -42.90 -19.09 25.10
C SER A 343 -43.17 -19.86 26.40
N ILE A 344 -43.08 -19.18 27.55
CA ILE A 344 -43.40 -19.75 28.86
C ILE A 344 -44.87 -20.17 28.91
N GLN A 345 -45.78 -19.32 28.44
CA GLN A 345 -47.21 -19.61 28.41
C GLN A 345 -47.50 -20.85 27.55
N THR A 346 -46.93 -20.94 26.35
CA THR A 346 -47.07 -22.08 25.45
C THR A 346 -46.53 -23.35 26.11
N TRP A 347 -45.40 -23.29 26.81
CA TRP A 347 -44.83 -24.43 27.52
C TRP A 347 -45.75 -24.97 28.62
N TYR A 348 -46.30 -24.10 29.48
CA TYR A 348 -47.26 -24.51 30.50
C TYR A 348 -48.59 -25.02 29.93
N THR A 349 -48.97 -24.56 28.73
CA THR A 349 -50.18 -25.02 28.04
C THR A 349 -49.99 -26.42 27.44
N VAL A 350 -48.79 -26.72 26.92
CA VAL A 350 -48.45 -28.03 26.33
C VAL A 350 -48.12 -29.08 27.40
N HIS A 351 -47.56 -28.67 28.54
CA HIS A 351 -47.27 -29.54 29.68
C HIS A 351 -48.09 -29.12 30.92
N PRO A 352 -49.43 -29.31 30.91
CA PRO A 352 -50.23 -29.08 32.09
C PRO A 352 -49.77 -30.04 33.19
N LYS A 353 -49.58 -29.54 34.42
CA LYS A 353 -49.30 -30.40 35.58
C LYS A 353 -50.45 -31.42 35.69
N GLN A 354 -50.12 -32.71 35.61
CA GLN A 354 -51.03 -33.75 36.05
C GLN A 354 -51.24 -33.57 37.55
N ASN A 355 -52.42 -33.12 37.95
CA ASN A 355 -52.83 -33.14 39.33
C ASN A 355 -52.95 -34.61 39.74
N SER A 356 -52.10 -35.02 40.69
CA SER A 356 -52.14 -36.30 41.40
C SER A 356 -53.39 -36.46 42.25
#